data_AF-A0A2P8WLQ0-F1
#
_entry.id   AF-A0A2P8WLQ0-F1
#
_cell.length_a   1.000
_cell.length_b   1.000
_cell.length_c   1.000
_cell.angle_alpha   90.00
_cell.angle_beta   90.00
_cell.angle_gamma   90.00
#
_symmetry.space_group_name_H-M   'P 1'
#
loop_
_entity.id
_entity.type
_entity.pdbx_description
1 polymer ?
#
loop_
_entity_poly.entity_id
_entity_poly.type
_entity_poly.pdbx_seq_one_letter_code
_entity_poly.pdbx_strand_id
1 'polypeptide(L)'
;MDQSVQFLTPEESAAVDTALLSSPEKFLTRLTLSTAKLLRYIAEDCETSVDQLTNEQIIDWFEKDARVKREQGVSAAVLKWQSEDVGDV
;
A
#
# COMPACT_ATOMS: atom_id res chain seq x y z
N MET A 1 -9.68 14.30 -10.73
CA MET A 1 -10.17 13.25 -9.81
C MET A 1 -8.94 12.60 -9.22
N ASP A 2 -8.72 12.79 -7.92
CA ASP A 2 -7.54 12.31 -7.22
C ASP A 2 -7.67 10.80 -7.02
N GLN A 3 -7.18 10.01 -7.99
CA GLN A 3 -7.20 8.55 -7.91
C GLN A 3 -6.06 8.05 -7.02
N SER A 4 -6.02 8.49 -5.77
CA SER A 4 -5.22 7.81 -4.75
C SER A 4 -5.58 6.32 -4.75
N VAL A 5 -4.59 5.42 -4.87
CA VAL A 5 -4.84 3.98 -4.81
C VAL A 5 -5.33 3.67 -3.40
N GLN A 6 -6.64 3.59 -3.27
CA GLN A 6 -7.28 3.27 -2.01
C GLN A 6 -7.34 1.74 -1.92
N PHE A 7 -6.38 1.16 -1.20
CA PHE A 7 -6.32 -0.30 -1.07
C PHE A 7 -7.54 -0.84 -0.33
N LEU A 8 -8.09 -0.12 0.66
CA LEU A 8 -9.30 -0.53 1.36
C LEU A 8 -10.54 0.16 0.80
N THR A 9 -11.53 -0.61 0.33
CA THR A 9 -12.79 -0.04 -0.16
C THR A 9 -13.64 0.48 1.00
N PRO A 10 -14.61 1.38 0.75
CA PRO A 10 -15.55 1.82 1.79
C PRO A 10 -16.31 0.65 2.45
N GLU A 11 -16.70 -0.35 1.65
CA GLU A 11 -17.38 -1.55 2.15
C GLU A 11 -16.49 -2.39 3.07
N GLU A 12 -15.21 -2.58 2.73
CA GLU A 12 -14.25 -3.28 3.59
C GLU A 12 -13.97 -2.50 4.87
N SER A 13 -13.87 -1.18 4.81
CA SER A 13 -13.73 -0.36 6.01
C SER A 13 -14.94 -0.51 6.93
N ALA A 14 -16.16 -0.50 6.37
CA ALA A 14 -17.39 -0.70 7.14
C ALA A 14 -17.46 -2.11 7.76
N ALA A 15 -16.96 -3.13 7.06
CA ALA A 15 -16.84 -4.48 7.61
C ALA A 15 -15.90 -4.51 8.84
N VAL A 16 -14.78 -3.78 8.80
CA VAL A 16 -13.89 -3.65 9.97
C VAL A 16 -14.55 -2.87 11.11
N ASP A 17 -15.35 -1.84 10.80
CA ASP A 17 -16.06 -1.05 11.82
C ASP A 17 -17.11 -1.85 12.60
N THR A 18 -17.80 -2.75 11.91
CA THR A 18 -18.83 -3.62 12.51
C THR A 18 -18.26 -4.83 13.24
N ALA A 19 -16.98 -5.15 13.04
CA ALA A 19 -16.31 -6.24 13.74
C ALA A 19 -16.24 -5.97 15.26
N LEU A 20 -16.39 -7.05 16.05
CA LEU A 20 -16.27 -7.02 17.51
C LEU A 20 -14.80 -6.98 17.94
N LEU A 21 -14.13 -5.90 17.57
CA LEU A 21 -12.70 -5.65 17.78
C LEU A 21 -12.52 -4.34 18.55
N SER A 22 -11.46 -4.26 19.34
CA SER A 22 -10.99 -3.02 19.93
C SER A 22 -10.41 -2.07 18.86
N SER A 23 -10.26 -0.79 19.19
CA SER A 23 -9.71 0.20 18.24
C SER A 23 -8.33 -0.17 17.69
N PRO A 24 -7.36 -0.66 18.50
CA PRO A 24 -6.06 -1.10 17.98
C PRO A 24 -6.18 -2.28 17.01
N GLU A 25 -7.04 -3.25 17.30
CA GLU A 25 -7.27 -4.41 16.43
C GLU A 25 -7.93 -3.99 15.10
N LYS A 26 -8.87 -3.04 15.12
CA LYS A 26 -9.45 -2.48 13.90
C LYS A 26 -8.41 -1.77 13.04
N PHE A 27 -7.52 -0.99 13.65
CA PHE A 27 -6.42 -0.34 12.94
C PHE A 27 -5.51 -1.38 12.28
N LEU A 28 -5.04 -2.38 13.04
CA LEU A 28 -4.20 -3.45 12.52
C LEU A 28 -4.90 -4.25 11.41
N THR A 29 -6.21 -4.47 11.52
CA THR A 29 -7.00 -5.16 10.49
C THR A 29 -7.01 -4.37 9.18
N ARG A 30 -7.24 -3.05 9.24
CA ARG A 30 -7.20 -2.18 8.04
C ARG A 30 -5.81 -2.17 7.40
N LEU A 31 -4.76 -2.09 8.22
CA LEU A 31 -3.38 -2.17 7.75
C LEU A 31 -3.12 -3.50 7.04
N THR A 32 -3.46 -4.62 7.68
CA THR A 32 -3.26 -5.98 7.14
C THR A 32 -3.99 -6.18 5.81
N LEU A 33 -5.25 -5.76 5.70
CA LEU A 33 -6.03 -5.88 4.46
C LEU A 33 -5.43 -5.02 3.34
N SER A 34 -4.98 -3.81 3.67
CA SER A 34 -4.33 -2.92 2.72
C SER A 34 -3.01 -3.50 2.23
N THR A 35 -2.18 -4.01 3.15
CA THR A 35 -0.90 -4.67 2.83
C THR A 35 -1.12 -5.92 1.99
N ALA A 36 -2.13 -6.75 2.28
CA ALA A 36 -2.41 -7.95 1.49
C ALA A 36 -2.76 -7.65 0.03
N LYS A 37 -3.45 -6.53 -0.22
CA LYS A 37 -3.73 -6.06 -1.59
C LYS A 37 -2.51 -5.48 -2.27
N LEU A 38 -1.71 -4.71 -1.54
CA LEU A 38 -0.44 -4.19 -2.07
C LEU A 38 0.51 -5.34 -2.44
N LEU A 39 0.64 -6.38 -1.59
CA LEU A 39 1.46 -7.55 -1.90
C LEU A 39 0.99 -8.26 -3.17
N ARG A 40 -0.32 -8.38 -3.41
CA ARG A 40 -0.85 -8.91 -4.68
C ARG A 40 -0.46 -8.04 -5.86
N TYR A 41 -0.59 -6.73 -5.74
CA TYR A 41 -0.19 -5.79 -6.78
C TYR A 41 1.31 -5.89 -7.11
N ILE A 42 2.17 -5.93 -6.08
CA ILE A 42 3.62 -6.09 -6.25
C ILE A 42 3.94 -7.42 -6.92
N ALA A 43 3.30 -8.51 -6.50
CA ALA A 43 3.49 -9.82 -7.11
C ALA A 43 3.15 -9.82 -8.60
N GLU A 44 2.04 -9.16 -8.97
CA GLU A 44 1.64 -8.98 -10.37
C GLU A 44 2.65 -8.13 -11.16
N ASP A 45 3.16 -7.00 -10.63
CA ASP A 45 4.18 -6.17 -11.30
C ASP A 45 5.53 -6.91 -11.44
N CYS A 46 5.84 -7.81 -10.51
CA CYS A 46 7.03 -8.66 -10.53
C CYS A 46 6.83 -9.99 -11.29
N GLU A 47 5.66 -10.20 -11.91
CA GLU A 47 5.30 -11.43 -12.64
C GLU A 47 5.53 -12.72 -11.82
N THR A 48 5.26 -12.66 -10.52
CA THR A 48 5.42 -13.76 -9.56
C THR A 48 4.17 -13.95 -8.70
N SER A 49 4.15 -14.97 -7.83
CA SER A 49 3.08 -15.14 -6.85
C SER A 49 3.47 -14.53 -5.50
N VAL A 50 2.47 -14.19 -4.69
CA VAL A 50 2.70 -13.55 -3.37
C VAL A 50 3.57 -14.42 -2.46
N ASP A 51 3.46 -15.75 -2.55
CA ASP A 51 4.27 -16.69 -1.76
C ASP A 51 5.73 -16.80 -2.24
N GLN A 52 6.04 -16.35 -3.45
CA GLN A 52 7.38 -16.35 -4.04
C GLN A 52 8.04 -14.98 -4.02
N LEU A 53 7.34 -13.92 -3.60
CA LEU A 53 7.92 -12.59 -3.46
C LEU A 53 9.08 -12.61 -2.46
N THR A 54 10.25 -12.18 -2.90
CA THR A 54 11.41 -12.03 -2.03
C THR A 54 11.44 -10.65 -1.38
N ASN A 55 12.18 -10.53 -0.28
CA ASN A 55 12.41 -9.24 0.37
C ASN A 55 13.06 -8.23 -0.60
N GLU A 56 13.99 -8.69 -1.42
CA GLU A 56 14.68 -7.87 -2.42
C GLU A 56 13.70 -7.32 -3.47
N GLN A 57 12.83 -8.17 -4.03
CA GLN A 57 11.82 -7.72 -4.98
C GLN A 57 10.86 -6.69 -4.39
N ILE A 58 10.45 -6.87 -3.13
CA ILE A 58 9.59 -5.91 -2.44
C ILE A 58 10.34 -4.58 -2.26
N ILE A 59 11.57 -4.60 -1.76
CA ILE A 59 12.39 -3.38 -1.57
C ILE A 59 12.59 -2.65 -2.90
N ASP A 60 13.03 -3.36 -3.94
CA ASP A 60 13.26 -2.81 -5.28
C ASP A 60 12.00 -2.18 -5.87
N TRP A 61 10.84 -2.81 -5.65
CA TRP A 61 9.55 -2.27 -6.09
C TRP A 61 9.23 -0.94 -5.40
N PHE A 62 9.43 -0.86 -4.08
CA PHE A 62 9.23 0.39 -3.32
C PHE A 62 10.20 1.49 -3.77
N GLU A 63 11.46 1.16 -4.04
CA GLU A 63 12.45 2.11 -4.56
C GLU A 63 12.08 2.62 -5.96
N LYS A 64 11.61 1.72 -6.85
CA LYS A 64 11.10 2.06 -8.19
C LYS A 64 9.91 3.02 -8.09
N ASP A 65 8.93 2.72 -7.23
CA ASP A 65 7.75 3.58 -7.03
C ASP A 65 8.13 4.96 -6.44
N ALA A 66 9.04 4.98 -5.46
CA ALA A 66 9.57 6.21 -4.89
C ALA A 66 10.36 7.05 -5.91
N ARG A 67 11.09 6.41 -6.83
CA ARG A 67 11.75 7.10 -7.95
C ARG A 67 10.73 7.72 -8.91
N VAL A 68 9.72 6.95 -9.34
CA VAL A 68 8.63 7.47 -10.19
C VAL A 68 7.95 8.67 -9.54
N LYS A 69 7.66 8.60 -8.23
CA LYS A 69 7.11 9.72 -7.47
C LYS A 69 7.98 10.98 -7.54
N ARG A 70 9.29 10.85 -7.35
CA ARG A 70 10.24 11.98 -7.37
C ARG A 70 10.39 12.59 -8.76
N GLU A 71 10.40 11.77 -9.80
CA GLU A 71 10.68 12.20 -11.18
C GLU A 71 9.42 12.70 -11.91
N GLN A 72 8.27 12.05 -11.67
CA GLN A 72 7.04 12.24 -12.45
C GLN A 72 5.88 12.79 -11.59
N GLY A 73 6.10 12.93 -10.29
CA GLY A 73 5.12 13.44 -9.33
C GLY A 73 4.27 12.34 -8.66
N VAL A 74 3.61 12.72 -7.57
CA VAL A 74 2.82 11.83 -6.69
C VAL A 74 1.68 11.13 -7.43
N SER A 75 1.13 11.74 -8.48
CA SER A 75 0.05 11.16 -9.27
C SER A 75 0.48 9.96 -10.13
N ALA A 76 1.77 9.89 -10.49
CA ALA A 76 2.34 8.85 -11.34
C ALA A 76 2.76 7.59 -10.56
N ALA A 77 3.00 7.73 -9.26
CA ALA A 77 3.32 6.60 -8.38
C ALA A 77 2.06 5.80 -8.02
N VAL A 78 2.25 4.52 -7.73
CA VAL A 78 1.25 3.63 -7.17
C VAL A 78 0.92 4.08 -5.75
N LEU A 79 1.95 4.36 -4.94
CA LEU A 79 1.76 4.92 -3.61
C LEU A 79 1.72 6.45 -3.70
N LYS A 80 0.49 6.99 -3.70
CA LYS A 80 0.22 8.42 -3.76
C LYS A 80 0.39 9.13 -2.42
N TRP A 81 1.38 8.72 -1.63
CA TRP A 81 1.71 9.38 -0.39
C TRP A 81 2.33 10.74 -0.69
N GLN A 82 1.61 11.80 -0.30
CA GLN A 82 2.20 13.12 -0.19
C GLN A 82 3.23 13.04 0.94
N SER A 83 4.50 12.98 0.59
CA SER A 83 5.56 13.19 1.57
C SER A 83 5.49 14.66 1.96
N GLU A 84 4.82 14.97 3.07
CA GLU A 84 5.31 16.08 3.89
C GLU A 84 6.75 15.72 4.26
N ASP A 85 7.64 16.70 4.19
CA ASP A 85 9.06 16.61 4.46
C ASP A 85 9.31 15.97 5.85
N VAL A 86 9.32 14.65 5.93
CA VAL A 86 9.83 13.93 7.10
C VAL A 86 11.31 13.77 6.80
N GLY A 87 12.09 14.74 7.27
CA GLY A 87 13.54 14.73 7.17
C GLY A 87 14.10 13.37 7.60
N ASP A 88 15.08 12.89 6.84
CA ASP A 88 15.87 11.68 7.06
C ASP A 88 15.91 11.25 8.54
N VAL A 89 15.35 10.06 8.83
CA VAL A 89 15.58 9.31 10.08
C VAL A 89 16.67 8.29 9.84
#